data_AF-A0A934RSQ7-F1
#
_entry.id   AF-A0A934RSQ7-F1
#
_cell.length_a   1.000
_cell.length_b   1.000
_cell.length_c   1.000
_cell.angle_alpha   90.00
_cell.angle_beta   90.00
_cell.angle_gamma   90.00
#
_symmetry.space_group_name_H-M   'P 1'
#
loop_
_entity.id
_entity.type
_entity.pdbx_description
1 polymer ?
#
loop_
_entity_poly.entity_id
_entity_poly.type
_entity_poly.pdbx_seq_one_letter_code
_entity_poly.pdbx_strand_id
1 'polypeptide(L)'
;MKTRRSHYSTSLAQSQGIIQECLTLFELWEEGQTANMLLESARQLGSLQTDSERRLRNIVTEGFGSRFLRPPHLEAAPEVRRVLLHSQSPKLIREIILLYALRQHGIFFDFMTELYWTTIRSAGNQILSEDVDSLIDKGVIEGKLARKWSPSVVERVVSYVLGMGRDFELLSPSRRGRADIHSWHPHENTLLYLAYDLHFLGLSDDQVINAEEWTAFGLSRPDVILYLQRFESESHLVLQDSGSLCRIEWSHHTRNALTHVLI
;
A
#
# COMPACT_ATOMS: atom_id res chain seq x y z
N MET A 1 -1.97 -15.03 10.39
CA MET A 1 -2.78 -13.89 10.88
C MET A 1 -3.71 -13.48 9.75
N LYS A 2 -5.04 -13.44 9.94
CA LYS A 2 -5.95 -12.98 8.87
C LYS A 2 -5.65 -11.50 8.60
N THR A 3 -4.98 -11.21 7.49
CA THR A 3 -4.67 -9.84 7.05
C THR A 3 -5.99 -9.13 6.74
N ARG A 4 -6.12 -7.82 7.02
CA ARG A 4 -7.35 -7.08 6.65
C ARG A 4 -7.61 -7.12 5.13
N ARG A 5 -6.54 -7.38 4.35
CA ARG A 5 -6.58 -7.73 2.92
C ARG A 5 -7.53 -8.88 2.57
N SER A 6 -7.74 -9.85 3.48
CA SER A 6 -8.62 -11.00 3.24
C SER A 6 -10.12 -10.68 3.18
N HIS A 7 -10.54 -9.43 3.46
CA HIS A 7 -11.94 -9.03 3.44
C HIS A 7 -12.14 -7.69 2.73
N TYR A 8 -13.24 -7.59 2.00
CA TYR A 8 -13.72 -6.35 1.42
C TYR A 8 -14.51 -5.56 2.45
N SER A 9 -14.25 -4.26 2.50
CA SER A 9 -14.98 -3.35 3.38
C SER A 9 -15.16 -1.99 2.71
N THR A 10 -16.09 -1.21 3.24
CA THR A 10 -16.33 0.17 2.81
C THR A 10 -15.36 1.16 3.46
N SER A 11 -14.34 0.71 4.21
CA SER A 11 -13.41 1.59 4.92
C SER A 11 -12.60 2.50 3.99
N LEU A 12 -12.44 2.10 2.72
CA LEU A 12 -11.78 2.89 1.68
C LEU A 12 -12.48 4.25 1.47
N ALA A 13 -13.79 4.32 1.75
CA ALA A 13 -14.57 5.56 1.77
C ALA A 13 -14.05 6.62 2.75
N GLN A 14 -13.40 6.18 3.82
CA GLN A 14 -13.04 7.03 4.94
C GLN A 14 -11.70 7.74 4.72
N SER A 15 -10.84 7.24 3.83
CA SER A 15 -9.51 7.78 3.56
C SER A 15 -8.95 7.29 2.22
N GLN A 16 -9.30 7.98 1.13
CA GLN A 16 -8.68 7.77 -0.19
C GLN A 16 -7.34 8.49 -0.22
N GLY A 17 -6.28 7.80 -0.68
CA GLY A 17 -4.94 8.36 -0.82
C GLY A 17 -4.31 8.81 0.50
N ILE A 18 -4.77 9.96 1.00
CA ILE A 18 -4.36 10.71 2.20
C ILE A 18 -2.86 10.97 2.26
N ILE A 19 -2.21 11.18 1.12
CA ILE A 19 -0.74 11.29 1.02
C ILE A 19 -0.25 12.48 1.84
N GLN A 20 -0.81 13.67 1.62
CA GLN A 20 -0.38 14.87 2.33
C GLN A 20 -0.73 14.79 3.83
N GLU A 21 -1.91 14.25 4.16
CA GLU A 21 -2.31 14.06 5.54
C GLU A 21 -1.44 13.04 6.26
N CYS A 22 -0.94 12.01 5.57
CA CYS A 22 0.05 11.09 6.14
C CYS A 22 1.35 11.80 6.50
N LEU A 23 1.84 12.72 5.66
CA LEU A 23 3.05 13.51 5.96
C LEU A 23 2.82 14.40 7.19
N THR A 24 1.73 15.19 7.18
CA THR A 24 1.38 16.06 8.30
C THR A 24 1.17 15.27 9.60
N LEU A 25 0.52 14.11 9.54
CA LEU A 25 0.32 13.28 10.73
C LEU A 25 1.62 12.66 11.24
N PHE A 26 2.54 12.30 10.36
CA PHE A 26 3.88 11.85 10.77
C PHE A 26 4.74 12.97 11.35
N GLU A 27 4.57 14.22 10.91
CA GLU A 27 5.24 15.37 11.55
C GLU A 27 4.79 15.54 13.02
N LEU A 28 3.49 15.31 13.29
CA LEU A 28 2.90 15.43 14.62
C LEU A 28 3.09 14.20 15.51
N TRP A 29 3.17 13.01 14.91
CA TRP A 29 3.20 11.76 15.65
C TRP A 29 4.54 11.56 16.36
N GLU A 30 4.45 11.16 17.63
CA GLU A 30 5.58 10.74 18.44
C GLU A 30 5.51 9.24 18.73
N GLU A 31 6.67 8.60 18.87
CA GLU A 31 6.76 7.16 19.13
C GLU A 31 6.00 6.79 20.41
N GLY A 32 5.21 5.70 20.32
CA GLY A 32 4.34 5.24 21.40
C GLY A 32 2.95 5.87 21.41
N GLN A 33 2.68 6.93 20.63
CA GLN A 33 1.35 7.50 20.53
C GLN A 33 0.39 6.58 19.77
N THR A 34 -0.82 6.41 20.33
CA THR A 34 -1.93 5.73 19.65
C THR A 34 -2.62 6.66 18.64
N ALA A 35 -3.38 6.09 17.70
CA ALA A 35 -4.18 6.88 16.75
C ALA A 35 -5.18 7.83 17.44
N ASN A 36 -5.69 7.45 18.62
CA ASN A 36 -6.59 8.32 19.39
C ASN A 36 -5.84 9.50 20.02
N MET A 37 -4.63 9.27 20.55
CA MET A 37 -3.80 10.35 21.07
C MET A 37 -3.42 11.33 19.96
N LEU A 38 -3.00 10.81 18.80
CA LEU A 38 -2.70 11.62 17.62
C LEU A 38 -3.90 12.42 17.13
N LEU A 39 -5.11 11.85 17.20
CA LEU A 39 -6.35 12.56 16.85
C LEU A 39 -6.58 13.77 17.76
N GLU A 40 -6.35 13.63 19.06
CA GLU A 40 -6.46 14.75 20.00
C GLU A 40 -5.41 15.83 19.71
N SER A 41 -4.15 15.45 19.43
CA SER A 41 -3.10 16.39 19.04
C SER A 41 -3.43 17.14 17.75
N ALA A 42 -3.88 16.42 16.71
CA ALA A 42 -4.26 17.02 15.43
C ALA A 42 -5.47 17.97 15.56
N ARG A 43 -6.42 17.65 16.46
CA ARG A 43 -7.55 18.54 16.76
C ARG A 43 -7.09 19.83 17.43
N GLN A 44 -6.24 19.73 18.45
CA GLN A 44 -5.78 20.89 19.22
C GLN A 44 -4.93 21.86 18.37
N LEU A 45 -4.10 21.32 17.49
CA LEU A 45 -3.19 22.10 16.65
C LEU A 45 -3.84 22.58 15.34
N GLY A 46 -5.04 22.11 14.99
CA GLY A 46 -5.71 22.46 13.74
C GLY A 46 -4.91 22.08 12.49
N SER A 47 -4.08 21.03 12.58
CA SER A 47 -3.04 20.75 11.59
C SER A 47 -3.56 20.20 10.26
N LEU A 48 -4.80 19.69 10.22
CA LEU A 48 -5.44 19.22 9.01
C LEU A 48 -6.60 20.15 8.65
N GLN A 49 -6.60 20.65 7.41
CA GLN A 49 -7.72 21.43 6.86
C GLN A 49 -8.87 20.48 6.53
N THR A 50 -9.74 20.21 7.51
CA THR A 50 -10.90 19.33 7.33
C THR A 50 -12.19 20.09 7.57
N ASP A 51 -13.21 19.81 6.75
CA ASP A 51 -14.52 20.47 6.84
C ASP A 51 -15.38 19.96 8.01
N SER A 52 -14.94 18.93 8.75
CA SER A 52 -15.66 18.40 9.92
C SER A 52 -14.80 17.51 10.83
N GLU A 53 -15.16 17.47 12.12
CA GLU A 53 -14.61 16.54 13.12
C GLU A 53 -14.68 15.07 12.68
N ARG A 54 -15.76 14.69 11.99
CA ARG A 54 -15.91 13.34 11.45
C ARG A 54 -14.85 13.05 10.40
N ARG A 55 -14.56 13.99 9.50
CA ARG A 55 -13.53 13.83 8.47
C ARG A 55 -12.15 13.75 9.09
N LEU A 56 -11.85 14.59 10.08
CA LEU A 56 -10.61 14.51 10.86
C LEU A 56 -10.42 13.11 11.46
N ARG A 57 -11.42 12.62 12.21
CA ARG A 57 -11.39 11.27 12.79
C ARG A 57 -11.14 10.20 11.73
N ASN A 58 -11.87 10.24 10.62
CA ASN A 58 -11.71 9.27 9.54
C ASN A 58 -10.30 9.25 8.95
N ILE A 59 -9.69 10.42 8.72
CA ILE A 59 -8.32 10.52 8.22
C ILE A 59 -7.33 9.94 9.24
N VAL A 60 -7.45 10.32 10.51
CA VAL A 60 -6.48 9.93 11.55
C VAL A 60 -6.63 8.46 11.96
N THR A 61 -7.84 7.97 12.21
CA THR A 61 -8.05 6.62 12.75
C THR A 61 -8.20 5.58 11.65
N GLU A 62 -9.13 5.79 10.72
CA GLU A 62 -9.43 4.82 9.66
C GLU A 62 -8.42 4.87 8.50
N GLY A 63 -7.79 6.02 8.28
CA GLY A 63 -6.72 6.18 7.30
C GLY A 63 -5.35 5.89 7.89
N PHE A 64 -4.75 6.89 8.54
CA PHE A 64 -3.38 6.85 9.01
C PHE A 64 -3.15 5.75 10.06
N GLY A 65 -3.94 5.76 11.14
CA GLY A 65 -3.79 4.82 12.26
C GLY A 65 -4.00 3.38 11.84
N SER A 66 -4.97 3.12 10.96
CA SER A 66 -5.24 1.77 10.46
C SER A 66 -4.15 1.23 9.52
N ARG A 67 -3.36 2.12 8.90
CA ARG A 67 -2.24 1.78 8.01
C ARG A 67 -0.94 1.57 8.78
N PHE A 68 -0.58 2.54 9.62
CA PHE A 68 0.75 2.62 10.24
C PHE A 68 0.76 2.28 11.74
N LEU A 69 -0.27 2.66 12.49
CA LEU A 69 -0.29 2.57 13.96
C LEU A 69 -0.99 1.31 14.48
N ARG A 70 -0.72 0.16 13.86
CA ARG A 70 -1.29 -1.13 14.30
C ARG A 70 -0.29 -2.27 14.15
N PRO A 71 -0.36 -3.32 14.99
CA PRO A 71 0.41 -4.53 14.73
C PRO A 71 0.04 -5.18 13.38
N PRO A 72 1.02 -5.74 12.64
CA PRO A 72 2.45 -5.79 12.98
C PRO A 72 3.25 -4.55 12.49
N HIS A 73 2.58 -3.60 11.84
CA HIS A 73 3.18 -2.45 11.18
C HIS A 73 3.65 -1.33 12.11
N LEU A 74 3.13 -1.30 13.34
CA LEU A 74 3.46 -0.30 14.35
C LEU A 74 4.97 -0.21 14.61
N GLU A 75 5.66 -1.35 14.60
CA GLU A 75 7.12 -1.41 14.82
C GLU A 75 7.94 -0.75 13.71
N ALA A 76 7.38 -0.58 12.51
CA ALA A 76 8.02 0.10 11.39
C ALA A 76 7.70 1.60 11.35
N ALA A 77 6.76 2.08 12.16
CA ALA A 77 6.29 3.46 12.10
C ALA A 77 7.40 4.53 12.29
N PRO A 78 8.38 4.37 13.21
CA PRO A 78 9.48 5.34 13.34
C PRO A 78 10.32 5.48 12.07
N GLU A 79 10.65 4.36 11.42
CA GLU A 79 11.43 4.34 10.19
C GLU A 79 10.63 4.80 8.98
N VAL A 80 9.37 4.39 8.87
CA VAL A 80 8.45 4.89 7.84
C VAL A 80 8.32 6.40 7.95
N ARG A 81 8.15 6.95 9.16
CA ARG A 81 8.17 8.40 9.41
C ARG A 81 9.44 9.03 8.85
N ARG A 82 10.61 8.47 9.16
CA ARG A 82 11.89 8.99 8.67
C ARG A 82 11.97 8.99 7.15
N VAL A 83 11.60 7.88 6.48
CA VAL A 83 11.59 7.77 5.02
C VAL A 83 10.66 8.82 4.42
N LEU A 84 9.43 8.94 4.94
CA LEU A 84 8.41 9.84 4.42
C LEU A 84 8.77 11.32 4.57
N LEU A 85 9.43 11.70 5.66
CA LEU A 85 9.75 13.11 5.94
C LEU A 85 11.12 13.56 5.39
N HIS A 86 12.03 12.64 5.08
CA HIS A 86 13.41 13.00 4.68
C HIS A 86 13.82 12.54 3.29
N SER A 87 13.11 11.56 2.68
CA SER A 87 13.44 11.11 1.34
C SER A 87 13.24 12.24 0.32
N GLN A 88 14.19 12.38 -0.60
CA GLN A 88 14.11 13.33 -1.71
C GLN A 88 13.28 12.80 -2.89
N SER A 89 12.71 11.59 -2.80
CA SER A 89 11.93 10.95 -3.86
C SER A 89 10.43 10.98 -3.53
N PRO A 90 9.64 11.90 -4.12
CA PRO A 90 8.18 11.93 -3.94
C PRO A 90 7.51 10.62 -4.37
N LYS A 91 8.10 9.94 -5.36
CA LYS A 91 7.65 8.64 -5.83
C LYS A 91 7.81 7.58 -4.74
N LEU A 92 8.99 7.47 -4.11
CA LEU A 92 9.20 6.55 -2.98
C LEU A 92 8.18 6.82 -1.86
N ILE A 93 8.02 8.08 -1.45
CA ILE A 93 7.07 8.48 -0.40
C ILE A 93 5.65 7.97 -0.72
N ARG A 94 5.17 8.27 -1.94
CA ARG A 94 3.84 7.85 -2.41
C ARG A 94 3.69 6.33 -2.45
N GLU A 95 4.73 5.62 -2.90
CA GLU A 95 4.70 4.17 -3.03
C GLU A 95 4.77 3.43 -1.69
N ILE A 96 5.48 3.97 -0.69
CA ILE A 96 5.41 3.45 0.69
C ILE A 96 3.98 3.61 1.23
N ILE A 97 3.36 4.78 1.04
CA ILE A 97 1.97 5.00 1.48
C ILE A 97 1.00 4.06 0.74
N LEU A 98 1.24 3.81 -0.56
CA LEU A 98 0.50 2.84 -1.36
C LEU A 98 0.62 1.42 -0.78
N LEU A 99 1.84 0.96 -0.46
CA LEU A 99 2.07 -0.36 0.14
C LEU A 99 1.23 -0.56 1.41
N TYR A 100 1.22 0.43 2.30
CA TYR A 100 0.41 0.36 3.52
C TYR A 100 -1.09 0.44 3.26
N ALA A 101 -1.54 1.18 2.24
CA ALA A 101 -2.93 1.15 1.78
C ALA A 101 -3.33 -0.24 1.24
N LEU A 102 -2.47 -0.88 0.45
CA LEU A 102 -2.65 -2.23 -0.10
C LEU A 102 -2.71 -3.33 0.97
N ARG A 103 -1.99 -3.15 2.08
CA ARG A 103 -2.09 -4.03 3.26
C ARG A 103 -3.39 -3.84 4.04
N GLN A 104 -4.03 -2.69 3.88
CA GLN A 104 -5.24 -2.33 4.62
C GLN A 104 -6.53 -2.63 3.84
N HIS A 105 -6.54 -2.41 2.53
CA HIS A 105 -7.76 -2.47 1.73
C HIS A 105 -7.72 -3.64 0.73
N GLY A 106 -8.38 -4.76 1.07
CA GLY A 106 -8.44 -5.96 0.23
C GLY A 106 -8.94 -5.71 -1.19
N ILE A 107 -10.03 -4.96 -1.33
CA ILE A 107 -10.57 -4.63 -2.66
C ILE A 107 -9.59 -3.82 -3.52
N PHE A 108 -8.77 -2.96 -2.90
CA PHE A 108 -7.78 -2.18 -3.65
C PHE A 108 -6.56 -3.03 -4.01
N PHE A 109 -6.21 -3.99 -3.15
CA PHE A 109 -5.21 -5.00 -3.47
C PHE A 109 -5.63 -5.85 -4.67
N ASP A 110 -6.87 -6.32 -4.69
CA ASP A 110 -7.40 -7.11 -5.80
C ASP A 110 -7.60 -6.25 -7.07
N PHE A 111 -7.94 -4.97 -6.92
CA PHE A 111 -7.91 -4.01 -8.03
C PHE A 111 -6.52 -3.94 -8.66
N MET A 112 -5.45 -3.86 -7.87
CA MET A 112 -4.08 -3.82 -8.40
C MET A 112 -3.72 -5.12 -9.11
N THR A 113 -3.92 -6.25 -8.44
CA THR A 113 -3.43 -7.57 -8.90
C THR A 113 -4.26 -8.14 -10.04
N GLU A 114 -5.58 -7.96 -10.00
CA GLU A 114 -6.51 -8.62 -10.92
C GLU A 114 -6.98 -7.71 -12.07
N LEU A 115 -7.10 -6.41 -11.85
CA LEU A 115 -7.54 -5.46 -12.88
C LEU A 115 -6.37 -4.68 -13.45
N TYR A 116 -5.73 -3.81 -12.66
CA TYR A 116 -4.73 -2.85 -13.13
C TYR A 116 -3.60 -3.51 -13.93
N TRP A 117 -2.91 -4.46 -13.32
CA TRP A 117 -1.79 -5.14 -13.98
C TRP A 117 -2.23 -6.08 -15.09
N THR A 118 -3.41 -6.69 -14.97
CA THR A 118 -3.95 -7.55 -16.03
C THR A 118 -4.23 -6.73 -17.29
N THR A 119 -4.85 -5.57 -17.13
CA THR A 119 -5.12 -4.65 -18.24
C THR A 119 -3.82 -4.20 -18.92
N ILE A 120 -2.80 -3.82 -18.15
CA ILE A 120 -1.48 -3.45 -18.72
C ILE A 120 -0.87 -4.62 -19.50
N ARG A 121 -0.85 -5.83 -18.92
CA ARG A 121 -0.29 -7.03 -19.56
C ARG A 121 -1.04 -7.44 -20.82
N SER A 122 -2.35 -7.16 -20.89
CA SER A 122 -3.16 -7.38 -22.09
C SER A 122 -3.09 -6.22 -23.09
N ALA A 123 -2.11 -5.31 -22.96
CA ALA A 123 -1.96 -4.10 -23.77
C ALA A 123 -3.19 -3.16 -23.76
N GLY A 124 -4.02 -3.28 -22.73
CA GLY A 124 -5.11 -2.35 -22.44
C GLY A 124 -4.58 -1.08 -21.77
N ASN A 125 -5.32 0.01 -21.92
CA ASN A 125 -4.95 1.32 -21.41
C ASN A 125 -6.08 1.99 -20.60
N GLN A 126 -7.16 1.28 -20.33
CA GLN A 126 -8.36 1.81 -19.69
C GLN A 126 -8.96 0.82 -18.71
N ILE A 127 -9.47 1.33 -17.58
CA ILE A 127 -10.30 0.60 -16.64
C ILE A 127 -11.68 1.25 -16.61
N LEU A 128 -12.71 0.43 -16.71
CA LEU A 128 -14.10 0.83 -16.64
C LEU A 128 -14.65 0.65 -15.22
N SER A 129 -15.67 1.43 -14.85
CA SER A 129 -16.40 1.25 -13.59
C SER A 129 -16.96 -0.17 -13.45
N GLU A 130 -17.43 -0.74 -14.57
CA GLU A 130 -18.01 -2.08 -14.65
C GLU A 130 -17.00 -3.19 -14.34
N ASP A 131 -15.70 -2.94 -14.57
CA ASP A 131 -14.63 -3.89 -14.22
C ASP A 131 -14.50 -4.00 -12.69
N VAL A 132 -14.61 -2.86 -11.99
CA VAL A 132 -14.57 -2.82 -10.52
C VAL A 132 -15.85 -3.40 -9.91
N ASP A 133 -17.01 -3.18 -10.54
CA ASP A 133 -18.27 -3.86 -10.15
C ASP A 133 -18.12 -5.38 -10.23
N SER A 134 -17.54 -5.88 -11.33
CA SER A 134 -17.29 -7.29 -11.54
C SER A 134 -16.33 -7.87 -10.49
N LEU A 135 -15.32 -7.09 -10.08
CA LEU A 135 -14.41 -7.45 -9.00
C LEU A 135 -15.13 -7.59 -7.64
N ILE A 136 -16.11 -6.73 -7.36
CA ILE A 136 -16.93 -6.81 -6.13
C ILE A 136 -17.78 -8.07 -6.15
N ASP A 137 -18.43 -8.37 -7.28
CA ASP A 137 -19.23 -9.59 -7.44
C ASP A 137 -18.38 -10.86 -7.28
N LYS A 138 -17.16 -10.88 -7.84
CA LYS A 138 -16.20 -11.95 -7.62
C LYS A 138 -15.84 -12.10 -6.13
N GLY A 139 -15.64 -10.99 -5.42
CA GLY A 139 -15.36 -11.00 -3.97
C GLY A 139 -16.46 -11.63 -3.12
N VAL A 140 -17.73 -11.60 -3.57
CA VAL A 140 -18.83 -12.33 -2.93
C VAL A 140 -18.66 -13.84 -3.10
N ILE A 141 -18.35 -14.28 -4.31
CA ILE A 141 -18.16 -15.70 -4.65
C ILE A 141 -16.97 -16.29 -3.87
N GLU A 142 -15.88 -15.53 -3.75
CA GLU A 142 -14.67 -15.93 -3.04
C GLU A 142 -14.77 -15.80 -1.50
N GLY A 143 -15.89 -15.29 -0.97
CA GLY A 143 -16.08 -15.10 0.47
C GLY A 143 -15.29 -13.93 1.07
N LYS A 144 -14.63 -13.10 0.24
CA LYS A 144 -14.01 -11.83 0.66
C LYS A 144 -15.05 -10.81 1.10
N LEU A 145 -16.28 -10.92 0.61
CA LEU A 145 -17.42 -10.11 1.02
C LEU A 145 -18.52 -10.97 1.67
N ALA A 146 -18.77 -10.75 2.97
CA ALA A 146 -19.72 -11.57 3.75
C ALA A 146 -21.17 -11.50 3.25
N ARG A 147 -21.59 -10.36 2.70
CA ARG A 147 -22.91 -10.15 2.10
C ARG A 147 -22.80 -9.19 0.93
N LYS A 148 -23.56 -9.46 -0.14
CA LYS A 148 -23.64 -8.54 -1.28
C LYS A 148 -24.06 -7.15 -0.82
N TRP A 149 -23.33 -6.14 -1.27
CA TRP A 149 -23.64 -4.74 -1.01
C TRP A 149 -24.85 -4.27 -1.84
N SER A 150 -25.56 -3.24 -1.35
CA SER A 150 -26.61 -2.60 -2.14
C SER A 150 -26.02 -1.89 -3.37
N PRO A 151 -26.80 -1.65 -4.44
CA PRO A 151 -26.32 -0.94 -5.62
C PRO A 151 -25.66 0.41 -5.30
N SER A 152 -26.25 1.19 -4.38
CA SER A 152 -25.70 2.47 -3.92
C SER A 152 -24.40 2.37 -3.11
N VAL A 153 -24.13 1.23 -2.48
CA VAL A 153 -22.85 0.99 -1.79
C VAL A 153 -21.80 0.59 -2.81
N VAL A 154 -22.16 -0.27 -3.78
CA VAL A 154 -21.30 -0.68 -4.89
C VAL A 154 -20.81 0.54 -5.67
N GLU A 155 -21.72 1.40 -6.14
CA GLU A 155 -21.38 2.63 -6.90
C GLU A 155 -20.38 3.52 -6.15
N ARG A 156 -20.58 3.70 -4.83
CA ARG A 156 -19.64 4.46 -4.00
C ARG A 156 -18.28 3.79 -3.92
N VAL A 157 -18.24 2.49 -3.66
CA VAL A 157 -16.97 1.75 -3.54
C VAL A 157 -16.19 1.78 -4.85
N VAL A 158 -16.85 1.64 -6.00
CA VAL A 158 -16.21 1.80 -7.32
C VAL A 158 -15.60 3.18 -7.47
N SER A 159 -16.36 4.23 -7.18
CA SER A 159 -15.84 5.61 -7.20
C SER A 159 -14.62 5.77 -6.30
N TYR A 160 -14.62 5.13 -5.13
CA TYR A 160 -13.53 5.22 -4.16
C TYR A 160 -12.28 4.43 -4.59
N VAL A 161 -12.44 3.24 -5.16
CA VAL A 161 -11.33 2.44 -5.72
C VAL A 161 -10.66 3.20 -6.85
N LEU A 162 -11.45 3.72 -7.81
CA LEU A 162 -10.92 4.54 -8.90
C LEU A 162 -10.31 5.85 -8.38
N GLY A 163 -10.88 6.44 -7.32
CA GLY A 163 -10.33 7.60 -6.62
C GLY A 163 -8.94 7.35 -6.06
N MET A 164 -8.78 6.25 -5.33
CA MET A 164 -7.49 5.85 -4.79
C MET A 164 -6.46 5.57 -5.91
N GLY A 165 -6.89 4.97 -7.03
CA GLY A 165 -6.04 4.83 -8.22
C GLY A 165 -5.54 6.16 -8.77
N ARG A 166 -6.36 7.23 -8.72
CA ARG A 166 -5.93 8.58 -9.12
C ARG A 166 -5.00 9.22 -8.10
N ASP A 167 -5.30 9.09 -6.80
CA ASP A 167 -4.48 9.67 -5.74
C ASP A 167 -3.04 9.11 -5.77
N PHE A 168 -2.88 7.85 -6.17
CA PHE A 168 -1.58 7.20 -6.34
C PHE A 168 -0.99 7.32 -7.75
N GLU A 169 -1.55 8.19 -8.61
CA GLU A 169 -1.09 8.45 -9.98
C GLU A 169 -1.09 7.22 -10.90
N LEU A 170 -1.91 6.21 -10.59
CA LEU A 170 -2.08 5.00 -11.41
C LEU A 170 -3.08 5.23 -12.54
N LEU A 171 -4.07 6.10 -12.29
CA LEU A 171 -5.16 6.40 -13.21
C LEU A 171 -5.28 7.90 -13.46
N SER A 172 -5.68 8.26 -14.68
CA SER A 172 -6.14 9.62 -15.00
C SER A 172 -7.54 9.89 -14.43
N PRO A 173 -7.96 11.17 -14.32
CA PRO A 173 -9.34 11.54 -14.03
C PRO A 173 -10.34 10.79 -14.91
N SER A 174 -11.31 10.12 -14.28
CA SER A 174 -12.31 9.34 -15.01
C SER A 174 -13.22 10.27 -15.81
N ARG A 175 -13.45 9.93 -17.09
CA ARG A 175 -14.43 10.60 -17.95
C ARG A 175 -15.47 9.59 -18.40
N ARG A 176 -16.73 9.81 -18.01
CA ARG A 176 -17.88 8.91 -18.32
C ARG A 176 -17.64 7.45 -17.88
N GLY A 177 -17.10 7.26 -16.67
CA GLY A 177 -16.84 5.91 -16.13
C GLY A 177 -15.60 5.21 -16.69
N ARG A 178 -14.76 5.92 -17.45
CA ARG A 178 -13.53 5.40 -18.03
C ARG A 178 -12.32 6.11 -17.46
N ALA A 179 -11.37 5.37 -16.91
CA ALA A 179 -10.12 5.90 -16.40
C ALA A 179 -8.94 5.38 -17.22
N ASP A 180 -8.18 6.28 -17.84
CA ASP A 180 -6.96 5.91 -18.56
C ASP A 180 -5.87 5.50 -17.56
N ILE A 181 -5.10 4.48 -17.90
CA ILE A 181 -3.99 3.96 -17.09
C ILE A 181 -2.71 4.75 -17.39
N HIS A 182 -1.98 5.13 -16.34
CA HIS A 182 -0.60 5.57 -16.48
C HIS A 182 0.35 4.37 -16.47
N SER A 183 1.21 4.23 -17.48
CA SER A 183 2.26 3.21 -17.41
C SER A 183 3.17 3.52 -16.23
N TRP A 184 3.17 2.62 -15.26
CA TRP A 184 3.79 2.82 -13.96
C TRP A 184 4.75 1.66 -13.70
N HIS A 185 5.91 1.97 -13.12
CA HIS A 185 6.89 0.99 -12.66
C HIS A 185 7.27 1.35 -11.23
N PRO A 186 7.40 0.39 -10.30
CA PRO A 186 7.84 0.67 -8.94
C PRO A 186 9.20 1.38 -8.90
N HIS A 187 9.41 2.24 -7.91
CA HIS A 187 10.73 2.75 -7.58
C HIS A 187 11.57 1.64 -6.94
N GLU A 188 12.86 1.54 -7.27
CA GLU A 188 13.74 0.47 -6.76
C GLU A 188 13.84 0.46 -5.23
N ASN A 189 14.05 1.63 -4.61
CA ASN A 189 14.02 1.78 -3.15
C ASN A 189 12.70 1.33 -2.51
N THR A 190 11.56 1.39 -3.22
CA THR A 190 10.30 0.83 -2.70
C THR A 190 10.37 -0.69 -2.65
N LEU A 191 10.92 -1.31 -3.69
CA LEU A 191 11.08 -2.76 -3.75
C LEU A 191 12.12 -3.25 -2.74
N LEU A 192 13.22 -2.49 -2.55
CA LEU A 192 14.20 -2.77 -1.50
C LEU A 192 13.56 -2.66 -0.11
N TYR A 193 12.79 -1.58 0.13
CA TYR A 193 12.00 -1.44 1.36
C TYR A 193 11.07 -2.63 1.55
N LEU A 194 10.32 -3.04 0.52
CA LEU A 194 9.36 -4.14 0.60
C LEU A 194 10.04 -5.47 0.96
N ALA A 195 11.17 -5.81 0.33
CA ALA A 195 11.92 -7.03 0.63
C ALA A 195 12.31 -7.09 2.12
N TYR A 196 12.92 -6.01 2.61
CA TYR A 196 13.35 -5.92 3.99
C TYR A 196 12.20 -5.82 4.99
N ASP A 197 11.14 -5.09 4.65
CA ASP A 197 9.97 -4.96 5.51
C ASP A 197 9.28 -6.32 5.70
N LEU A 198 9.18 -7.14 4.64
CA LEU A 198 8.72 -8.53 4.74
C LEU A 198 9.66 -9.39 5.61
N HIS A 199 10.97 -9.26 5.44
CA HIS A 199 11.96 -9.94 6.29
C HIS A 199 11.79 -9.55 7.77
N PHE A 200 11.71 -8.27 8.09
CA PHE A 200 11.53 -7.79 9.46
C PHE A 200 10.13 -8.06 10.04
N LEU A 201 9.15 -8.42 9.21
CA LEU A 201 7.86 -8.98 9.65
C LEU A 201 7.98 -10.46 10.03
N GLY A 202 9.17 -11.06 9.91
CA GLY A 202 9.47 -12.43 10.31
C GLY A 202 9.15 -13.48 9.24
N LEU A 203 8.97 -13.07 7.98
CA LEU A 203 8.81 -14.02 6.88
C LEU A 203 10.15 -14.71 6.59
N SER A 204 10.09 -16.00 6.31
CA SER A 204 11.24 -16.74 5.75
C SER A 204 11.58 -16.23 4.34
N ASP A 205 12.82 -16.46 3.88
CA ASP A 205 13.28 -15.99 2.56
C ASP A 205 12.37 -16.46 1.41
N ASP A 206 11.87 -17.70 1.47
CA ASP A 206 10.92 -18.22 0.49
C ASP A 206 9.57 -17.49 0.57
N GLN A 207 9.06 -17.20 1.77
CA GLN A 207 7.85 -16.40 1.94
C GLN A 207 8.03 -14.95 1.48
N VAL A 208 9.22 -14.37 1.66
CA VAL A 208 9.54 -13.03 1.15
C VAL A 208 9.43 -13.04 -0.36
N ILE A 209 10.09 -13.97 -1.06
CA ILE A 209 10.10 -14.02 -2.53
C ILE A 209 8.71 -14.30 -3.12
N ASN A 210 7.88 -15.08 -2.43
CA ASN A 210 6.54 -15.45 -2.89
C ASN A 210 5.42 -14.55 -2.33
N ALA A 211 5.76 -13.42 -1.69
CA ALA A 211 4.76 -12.54 -1.10
C ALA A 211 3.85 -11.91 -2.17
N GLU A 212 2.53 -11.90 -1.92
CA GLU A 212 1.56 -11.34 -2.86
C GLU A 212 1.73 -9.83 -3.07
N GLU A 213 2.35 -9.13 -2.12
CA GLU A 213 2.74 -7.73 -2.24
C GLU A 213 3.50 -7.46 -3.55
N TRP A 214 4.39 -8.36 -3.98
CA TRP A 214 5.11 -8.20 -5.25
C TRP A 214 4.16 -8.14 -6.45
N THR A 215 3.11 -8.96 -6.44
CA THR A 215 2.10 -8.98 -7.50
C THR A 215 1.29 -7.70 -7.54
N ALA A 216 1.02 -7.08 -6.38
CA ALA A 216 0.36 -5.77 -6.34
C ALA A 216 1.24 -4.65 -6.91
N PHE A 217 2.55 -4.84 -6.88
CA PHE A 217 3.55 -4.00 -7.55
C PHE A 217 3.85 -4.43 -9.01
N GLY A 218 3.11 -5.41 -9.53
CA GLY A 218 3.19 -5.86 -10.92
C GLY A 218 4.27 -6.89 -11.19
N LEU A 219 4.94 -7.38 -10.15
CA LEU A 219 6.10 -8.25 -10.24
C LEU A 219 5.69 -9.72 -10.05
N SER A 220 6.09 -10.56 -10.98
CA SER A 220 6.06 -12.01 -10.85
C SER A 220 7.29 -12.50 -10.08
N ARG A 221 7.28 -13.75 -9.62
CA ARG A 221 8.45 -14.33 -8.92
C ARG A 221 9.75 -14.19 -9.73
N PRO A 222 9.80 -14.47 -11.05
CA PRO A 222 10.99 -14.19 -11.85
C PRO A 222 11.45 -12.73 -11.78
N ASP A 223 10.53 -11.76 -11.82
CA ASP A 223 10.87 -10.34 -11.72
C ASP A 223 11.46 -10.01 -10.34
N VAL A 224 10.89 -10.58 -9.26
CA VAL A 224 11.41 -10.42 -7.90
C VAL A 224 12.85 -10.91 -7.80
N ILE A 225 13.16 -12.09 -8.35
CA ILE A 225 14.53 -12.62 -8.37
C ILE A 225 15.49 -11.67 -9.10
N LEU A 226 15.08 -11.09 -10.23
CA LEU A 226 15.90 -10.11 -10.97
C LEU A 226 16.18 -8.85 -10.14
N TYR A 227 15.20 -8.35 -9.39
CA TYR A 227 15.41 -7.21 -8.49
C TYR A 227 16.31 -7.57 -7.30
N LEU A 228 16.15 -8.74 -6.71
CA LEU A 228 17.02 -9.20 -5.62
C LEU A 228 18.48 -9.36 -6.09
N GLN A 229 18.71 -9.88 -7.29
CA GLN A 229 20.05 -9.94 -7.89
C GLN A 229 20.65 -8.54 -8.14
N ARG A 230 19.82 -7.56 -8.49
CA ARG A 230 20.27 -6.16 -8.58
C ARG A 230 20.69 -5.61 -7.22
N PHE A 231 19.90 -5.85 -6.18
CA PHE A 231 20.23 -5.46 -4.81
C PHE A 231 21.49 -6.15 -4.28
N GLU A 232 21.78 -7.37 -4.73
CA GLU A 232 23.06 -8.04 -4.45
C GLU A 232 24.23 -7.31 -5.09
N SER A 233 24.11 -6.87 -6.35
CA SER A 233 25.15 -6.07 -7.00
C SER A 233 25.42 -4.73 -6.30
N GLU A 234 24.42 -4.21 -5.58
CA GLU A 234 24.49 -3.00 -4.75
C GLU A 234 24.91 -3.30 -3.30
N SER A 235 25.30 -4.53 -2.98
CA SER A 235 25.72 -5.00 -1.65
C SER A 235 24.63 -4.89 -0.57
N HIS A 236 23.35 -4.81 -0.97
CA HIS A 236 22.24 -4.74 -0.04
C HIS A 236 21.84 -6.11 0.52
N LEU A 237 22.14 -7.21 -0.17
CA LEU A 237 21.89 -8.58 0.28
C LEU A 237 22.77 -9.55 -0.52
N VAL A 238 22.76 -10.83 -0.19
CA VAL A 238 23.33 -11.89 -1.04
C VAL A 238 22.25 -12.94 -1.29
N LEU A 239 21.95 -13.23 -2.56
CA LEU A 239 20.91 -14.18 -2.94
C LEU A 239 21.53 -15.52 -3.34
N GLN A 240 21.05 -16.59 -2.73
CA GLN A 240 21.32 -17.96 -3.14
C GLN A 240 20.01 -18.61 -3.58
N ASP A 241 19.80 -18.74 -4.89
CA ASP A 241 18.60 -19.37 -5.46
C ASP A 241 18.97 -20.68 -6.18
N SER A 242 18.42 -21.80 -5.70
CA SER A 242 18.52 -23.11 -6.38
C SER A 242 17.27 -23.47 -7.18
N GLY A 243 16.35 -22.53 -7.38
CA GLY A 243 15.07 -22.70 -8.07
C GLY A 243 13.96 -23.28 -7.16
N SER A 244 14.30 -24.26 -6.32
CA SER A 244 13.38 -24.86 -5.34
C SER A 244 13.50 -24.30 -3.93
N LEU A 245 14.62 -23.64 -3.62
CA LEU A 245 14.89 -23.03 -2.33
C LEU A 245 15.66 -21.73 -2.58
N CYS A 246 15.25 -20.68 -1.89
CA CYS A 246 15.97 -19.43 -1.86
C CYS A 246 16.45 -19.16 -0.44
N ARG A 247 17.68 -18.65 -0.34
CA ARG A 247 18.26 -18.12 0.89
C ARG A 247 18.76 -16.71 0.61
N ILE A 248 18.47 -15.80 1.52
CA ILE A 248 18.89 -14.41 1.45
C ILE A 248 19.74 -14.11 2.68
N GLU A 249 20.97 -13.65 2.45
CA GLU A 249 21.77 -13.04 3.50
C GLU A 249 21.51 -11.53 3.49
N TRP A 250 20.94 -11.03 4.57
CA TRP A 250 20.48 -9.64 4.68
C TRP A 250 21.58 -8.74 5.26
N SER A 251 22.07 -7.77 4.49
CA SER A 251 23.13 -6.84 4.93
C SER A 251 22.67 -5.85 6.01
N HIS A 252 21.38 -5.47 6.01
CA HIS A 252 20.83 -4.50 6.96
C HIS A 252 20.07 -5.22 8.08
N HIS A 253 20.66 -5.32 9.27
CA HIS A 253 20.05 -6.04 10.39
C HIS A 253 18.99 -5.26 11.17
N THR A 254 18.83 -3.95 10.89
CA THR A 254 17.81 -3.12 11.52
C THR A 254 17.09 -2.26 10.49
N ARG A 255 15.82 -1.94 10.75
CA ARG A 255 15.05 -0.98 9.94
C ARG A 255 15.75 0.38 9.87
N ASN A 256 16.40 0.78 10.97
CA ASN A 256 17.16 2.01 11.06
C ASN A 256 18.33 2.03 10.06
N ALA A 257 19.13 0.96 9.98
CA ALA A 257 20.22 0.82 9.03
C ALA A 257 19.73 0.91 7.57
N LEU A 258 18.64 0.20 7.25
CA LEU A 258 18.00 0.30 5.93
C LEU A 258 17.53 1.73 5.63
N THR A 259 16.92 2.40 6.61
CA THR A 259 16.39 3.75 6.44
C THR A 259 17.48 4.73 6.01
N HIS A 260 18.71 4.58 6.51
CA HIS A 260 19.85 5.40 6.10
C HIS A 260 20.24 5.24 4.62
N VAL A 261 19.89 4.11 3.99
CA VAL A 261 20.11 3.87 2.56
C VAL A 261 18.99 4.48 1.71
N LEU A 262 17.77 4.57 2.25
CA LEU A 262 16.57 4.98 1.52
C LEU A 262 16.38 6.51 1.41
N ILE A 263 17.05 7.31 2.25
CA ILE A 263 16.86 8.77 2.37
C ILE A 263 18.08 9.57 1.93
#